data_AF-A0A2E0ZS41-F1
#
_entry.id   AF-A0A2E0ZS41-F1
#
_cell.length_a   1.000
_cell.length_b   1.000
_cell.length_c   1.000
_cell.angle_alpha   90.00
_cell.angle_beta   90.00
_cell.angle_gamma   90.00
#
_symmetry.space_group_name_H-M   'P 1'
#
loop_
_entity.id
_entity.type
_entity.pdbx_description
1 polymer ?
#
loop_
_entity_poly.entity_id
_entity_poly.type
_entity_poly.pdbx_seq_one_letter_code
_entity_poly.pdbx_strand_id
1 'polypeptide(L)'
;MMGMSTTLAGIAWDPNIAGTLAVLTGVAVLMGSVWFLVASNSGIRVGTLIAFAAFFGWMFVMSTTWWMYGKGWQGDSPSWQTVDINVGDLGASGLPRARELPNPDELNTGYELVVLSGNARATAEYDTLPTAADNPDLSAADLAALQADRQVRNESVTRSELATVSPGLTDAAGWDDLNGWRLLPTTQAGDSQAQASADILAHPDLGFVSSADFKLLDAYTTGGKPRLGEDASRIDRITHWIANSARITHPTRYSVVQLQRVLDQPTIAGEAPPRPIVDEAEPVVSVIMVRDLGSVRLRPALVMVGSLMVFLALCYWLHVRDKEDMARRKEFEVARA
;
A
#
# COMPACT_ATOMS: atom_id res chain seq x y z
N MET A 1 22.32 -46.50 -12.71
CA MET A 1 21.72 -45.27 -13.29
C MET A 1 20.39 -44.89 -12.66
N MET A 2 19.51 -45.85 -12.27
CA MET A 2 18.23 -45.57 -11.57
C MET A 2 18.36 -44.76 -10.27
N GLY A 3 19.38 -45.00 -9.44
CA GLY A 3 19.51 -44.33 -8.13
C GLY A 3 19.73 -42.82 -8.19
N MET A 4 20.45 -42.31 -9.20
CA MET A 4 20.72 -40.88 -9.36
C MET A 4 19.48 -40.12 -9.85
N SER A 5 18.68 -40.75 -10.72
CA SER A 5 17.43 -40.17 -11.21
C SER A 5 16.38 -40.08 -10.10
N THR A 6 16.31 -41.09 -9.22
CA THR A 6 15.40 -41.09 -8.07
C THR A 6 15.79 -40.06 -7.01
N THR A 7 17.09 -39.87 -6.74
CA THR A 7 17.54 -38.81 -5.81
C THR A 7 17.33 -37.41 -6.37
N LEU A 8 17.59 -37.17 -7.66
CA LEU A 8 17.30 -35.89 -8.32
C LEU A 8 15.80 -35.58 -8.35
N ALA A 9 14.95 -36.58 -8.60
CA ALA A 9 13.51 -36.43 -8.53
C ALA A 9 13.02 -36.10 -7.11
N GLY A 10 13.61 -36.71 -6.08
CA GLY A 10 13.31 -36.41 -4.67
C GLY A 10 13.73 -35.00 -4.25
N ILE A 11 14.89 -34.52 -4.72
CA ILE A 11 15.37 -33.15 -4.46
C ILE A 11 14.46 -32.12 -5.16
N ALA A 12 14.02 -32.39 -6.39
CA ALA A 12 13.15 -31.48 -7.14
C ALA A 12 11.74 -31.36 -6.55
N TRP A 13 11.25 -32.40 -5.86
CA TRP A 13 9.89 -32.43 -5.30
C TRP A 13 9.75 -31.66 -3.98
N ASP A 14 10.84 -31.43 -3.24
CA ASP A 14 10.85 -30.64 -2.01
C ASP A 14 11.51 -29.26 -2.24
N PRO A 15 10.72 -28.17 -2.30
CA PRO A 15 11.23 -26.82 -2.50
C PRO A 15 12.26 -26.37 -1.45
N ASN A 16 12.18 -26.86 -0.21
CA ASN A 16 13.11 -26.47 0.86
C ASN A 16 14.49 -27.10 0.65
N ILE A 17 14.52 -28.37 0.25
CA ILE A 17 15.77 -29.09 -0.02
C ILE A 17 16.42 -28.53 -1.28
N ALA A 18 15.65 -28.36 -2.35
CA ALA A 18 16.14 -27.73 -3.59
C ALA A 18 16.69 -26.32 -3.34
N GLY A 19 15.96 -25.50 -2.59
CA GLY A 19 16.36 -24.14 -2.24
C GLY A 19 17.67 -24.11 -1.44
N THR A 20 17.79 -24.97 -0.42
CA THR A 20 19.00 -25.05 0.41
C THR A 20 20.22 -25.49 -0.41
N LEU A 21 20.07 -26.52 -1.25
CA LEU A 21 21.14 -27.00 -2.11
C LEU A 21 21.56 -25.95 -3.15
N ALA A 22 20.61 -25.20 -3.70
CA ALA A 22 20.89 -24.10 -4.62
C ALA A 22 21.72 -23.00 -3.93
N VAL A 23 21.36 -22.62 -2.70
CA VAL A 23 22.13 -21.64 -1.91
C VAL A 23 23.54 -22.16 -1.60
N LEU A 24 23.68 -23.40 -1.13
CA LEU A 24 24.99 -24.00 -0.84
C LEU A 24 25.87 -24.06 -2.09
N THR A 25 25.30 -24.45 -3.23
CA THR A 25 26.01 -24.45 -4.52
C THR A 25 26.42 -23.04 -4.92
N GLY A 26 25.54 -22.05 -4.74
CA GLY A 26 25.84 -20.64 -4.96
C GLY A 26 27.01 -20.15 -4.11
N VAL A 27 27.04 -20.48 -2.82
CA VAL A 27 28.15 -20.12 -1.91
C VAL A 27 29.46 -20.77 -2.37
N ALA A 28 29.44 -22.06 -2.70
CA ALA A 28 30.64 -22.78 -3.13
C ALA A 28 31.18 -22.25 -4.47
N VAL A 29 30.30 -22.00 -5.46
CA VAL A 29 30.70 -21.57 -6.80
C VAL A 29 31.06 -20.09 -6.83
N LEU A 30 30.29 -19.22 -6.19
CA LEU A 30 30.49 -17.76 -6.29
C LEU A 30 31.57 -17.26 -5.33
N MET A 31 31.48 -17.61 -4.04
CA MET A 31 32.46 -17.19 -3.04
C MET A 31 33.66 -18.15 -2.97
N GLY A 32 33.37 -19.46 -2.98
CA GLY A 32 34.40 -20.50 -2.81
C GLY A 32 35.40 -20.55 -3.96
N SER A 33 34.98 -20.34 -5.21
CA SER A 33 35.90 -20.33 -6.36
C SER A 33 36.90 -19.17 -6.29
N VAL A 34 36.42 -17.95 -6.01
CA VAL A 34 37.25 -16.75 -5.87
C VAL A 34 38.22 -16.95 -4.70
N TRP A 35 37.74 -17.46 -3.56
CA TRP A 35 38.59 -17.78 -2.42
C TRP A 35 39.67 -18.80 -2.78
N PHE A 36 39.33 -19.90 -3.46
CA PHE A 36 40.28 -20.95 -3.83
C PHE A 36 41.39 -20.42 -4.76
N LEU A 37 41.02 -19.59 -5.76
CA LEU A 37 41.97 -18.97 -6.66
C LEU A 37 42.96 -18.06 -5.93
N VAL A 38 42.47 -17.17 -5.06
CA VAL A 38 43.33 -16.24 -4.33
C VAL A 38 44.17 -16.97 -3.26
N ALA A 39 43.58 -17.94 -2.55
CA ALA A 39 44.27 -18.71 -1.53
C ALA A 39 45.42 -19.55 -2.11
N SER A 40 45.27 -20.08 -3.33
CA SER A 40 46.31 -20.86 -4.00
C SER A 40 47.53 -20.02 -4.38
N ASN A 41 47.35 -18.73 -4.67
CA ASN A 41 48.44 -17.83 -5.06
C ASN A 41 49.07 -17.06 -3.89
N SER A 42 48.25 -16.63 -2.92
CA SER A 42 48.68 -15.74 -1.83
C SER A 42 48.75 -16.43 -0.46
N GLY A 43 48.43 -17.72 -0.40
CA GLY A 43 48.33 -18.49 0.84
C GLY A 43 46.98 -18.30 1.54
N ILE A 44 46.58 -19.31 2.31
CA ILE A 44 45.22 -19.41 2.87
C ILE A 44 44.84 -18.23 3.77
N ARG A 45 45.77 -17.71 4.58
CA ARG A 45 45.50 -16.62 5.53
C ARG A 45 45.17 -15.32 4.79
N VAL A 46 45.99 -14.98 3.81
CA VAL A 46 45.87 -13.74 3.03
C VAL A 46 44.70 -13.86 2.05
N GLY A 47 44.59 -14.99 1.36
CA GLY A 47 43.50 -15.24 0.43
C GLY A 47 42.14 -15.20 1.10
N THR A 48 42.03 -15.66 2.34
CA THR A 48 40.79 -15.53 3.13
C THR A 48 40.44 -14.07 3.40
N LEU A 49 41.39 -13.26 3.87
CA LEU A 49 41.14 -11.83 4.13
C LEU A 49 40.71 -11.09 2.86
N ILE A 50 41.39 -11.33 1.73
CA ILE A 50 41.07 -10.68 0.45
C ILE A 50 39.69 -11.11 -0.05
N ALA A 51 39.39 -12.41 -0.05
CA ALA A 51 38.12 -12.93 -0.55
C ALA A 51 36.93 -12.45 0.29
N PHE A 52 37.05 -12.46 1.62
CA PHE A 52 36.00 -11.94 2.50
C PHE A 52 35.86 -10.42 2.38
N ALA A 53 36.96 -9.67 2.23
CA ALA A 53 36.87 -8.23 1.99
C ALA A 53 36.13 -7.94 0.67
N ALA A 54 36.45 -8.66 -0.41
CA ALA A 54 35.76 -8.53 -1.67
C ALA A 54 34.27 -8.87 -1.57
N PHE A 55 33.92 -9.95 -0.86
CA PHE A 55 32.53 -10.35 -0.63
C PHE A 55 31.74 -9.29 0.13
N PHE A 56 32.27 -8.77 1.25
CA PHE A 56 31.58 -7.74 2.03
C PHE A 56 31.53 -6.38 1.31
N GLY A 57 32.55 -6.05 0.50
CA GLY A 57 32.51 -4.90 -0.39
C GLY A 57 31.41 -5.02 -1.45
N TRP A 58 31.25 -6.22 -2.05
CA TRP A 58 30.16 -6.51 -2.96
C TRP A 58 28.79 -6.45 -2.27
N MET A 59 28.65 -7.04 -1.08
CA MET A 59 27.42 -6.98 -0.27
C MET A 59 27.06 -5.54 0.09
N PHE A 60 28.04 -4.68 0.39
CA PHE A 60 27.82 -3.26 0.62
C PHE A 60 27.23 -2.56 -0.61
N VAL A 61 27.77 -2.80 -1.81
CA VAL A 61 27.25 -2.24 -3.08
C VAL A 61 25.83 -2.74 -3.38
N MET A 62 25.58 -4.05 -3.23
CA MET A 62 24.25 -4.63 -3.44
C MET A 62 23.24 -4.12 -2.43
N SER A 63 23.61 -4.08 -1.15
CA SER A 63 22.71 -3.59 -0.08
C SER A 63 22.42 -2.11 -0.23
N THR A 64 23.35 -1.31 -0.74
CA THR A 64 23.10 0.11 -1.08
C THR A 64 22.03 0.21 -2.19
N THR A 65 22.14 -0.62 -3.23
CA THR A 65 21.16 -0.68 -4.31
C THR A 65 19.79 -1.14 -3.79
N TRP A 66 19.77 -2.20 -2.98
CA TRP A 66 18.55 -2.74 -2.36
C TRP A 66 17.89 -1.73 -1.44
N TRP A 67 18.66 -0.97 -0.66
CA TRP A 67 18.15 0.08 0.22
C TRP A 67 17.53 1.23 -0.58
N MET A 68 18.20 1.68 -1.65
CA MET A 68 17.72 2.78 -2.48
C MET A 68 16.40 2.44 -3.18
N TYR A 69 16.29 1.22 -3.72
CA TYR A 69 15.10 0.77 -4.45
C TYR A 69 14.07 0.05 -3.59
N GLY A 70 14.36 -0.26 -2.33
CA GLY A 70 13.49 -1.06 -1.47
C GLY A 70 13.28 -2.48 -2.03
N LYS A 71 14.36 -3.15 -2.42
CA LYS A 71 14.38 -4.51 -2.98
C LYS A 71 15.20 -5.46 -2.11
N GLY A 72 15.30 -6.73 -2.51
CA GLY A 72 16.09 -7.75 -1.82
C GLY A 72 15.36 -8.25 -0.57
N TRP A 73 16.08 -8.41 0.53
CA TRP A 73 15.48 -8.72 1.83
C TRP A 73 14.81 -7.48 2.43
N GLN A 74 13.71 -7.07 1.81
CA GLN A 74 12.91 -5.92 2.25
C GLN A 74 12.13 -6.23 3.53
N GLY A 75 11.82 -5.18 4.27
CA GLY A 75 10.83 -5.24 5.35
C GLY A 75 9.40 -5.24 4.81
N ASP A 76 8.45 -5.05 5.72
CA ASP A 76 7.02 -5.10 5.39
C ASP A 76 6.62 -3.93 4.50
N SER A 77 5.74 -4.20 3.54
CA SER A 77 5.18 -3.20 2.64
C SER A 77 4.15 -2.31 3.35
N PRO A 78 3.94 -1.07 2.90
CA PRO A 78 2.87 -0.23 3.42
C PRO A 78 1.50 -0.89 3.25
N SER A 79 0.68 -0.87 4.29
CA SER A 79 -0.70 -1.39 4.27
C SER A 79 -1.61 -0.54 5.14
N TRP A 80 -2.91 -0.65 4.93
CA TRP A 80 -3.90 -0.15 5.89
C TRP A 80 -4.06 -1.19 7.00
N GLN A 81 -4.09 -0.72 8.24
CA GLN A 81 -4.35 -1.55 9.41
C GLN A 81 -5.60 -1.03 10.11
N THR A 82 -6.59 -1.89 10.29
CA THR A 82 -7.80 -1.55 11.04
C THR A 82 -7.47 -1.37 12.52
N VAL A 83 -7.85 -0.21 13.03
CA VAL A 83 -7.68 0.19 14.43
C VAL A 83 -8.97 -0.05 15.21
N ASP A 84 -10.10 0.22 14.57
CA ASP A 84 -11.43 0.14 15.18
C ASP A 84 -12.49 -0.11 14.08
N ILE A 85 -13.54 -0.85 14.42
CA ILE A 85 -14.73 -1.01 13.59
C ILE A 85 -15.90 -0.54 14.44
N ASN A 86 -16.42 0.64 14.09
CA ASN A 86 -17.51 1.28 14.83
C ASN A 86 -18.83 1.05 14.09
N VAL A 87 -19.91 0.82 14.85
CA VAL A 87 -21.25 0.59 14.32
C VAL A 87 -22.17 1.71 14.82
N GLY A 88 -22.73 2.49 13.89
CA GLY A 88 -23.59 3.61 14.18
C GLY A 88 -22.80 4.88 14.51
N ASP A 89 -22.77 5.25 15.80
CA ASP A 89 -22.24 6.52 16.28
C ASP A 89 -20.70 6.54 16.37
N LEU A 90 -20.05 7.34 15.52
CA LEU A 90 -18.61 7.57 15.53
C LEU A 90 -18.13 8.22 16.82
N GLY A 91 -18.99 8.93 17.57
CA GLY A 91 -18.70 9.48 18.88
C GLY A 91 -18.26 8.43 19.90
N ALA A 92 -18.70 7.17 19.72
CA ALA A 92 -18.31 6.03 20.54
C ALA A 92 -17.02 5.33 20.09
N SER A 93 -16.37 5.78 19.00
CA SER A 93 -15.17 5.12 18.48
C SER A 93 -14.03 5.06 19.50
N GLY A 94 -13.26 3.97 19.48
CA GLY A 94 -12.03 3.81 20.25
C GLY A 94 -10.93 4.80 19.85
N LEU A 95 -10.99 5.35 18.63
CA LEU A 95 -10.05 6.37 18.16
C LEU A 95 -10.61 7.78 18.38
N PRO A 96 -10.02 8.63 19.25
CA PRO A 96 -10.52 9.98 19.51
C PRO A 96 -10.65 10.83 18.25
N ARG A 97 -9.72 10.65 17.29
CA ARG A 97 -9.74 11.38 16.02
C ARG A 97 -10.91 10.99 15.11
N ALA A 98 -11.41 9.77 15.20
CA ALA A 98 -12.58 9.34 14.42
C ALA A 98 -13.87 10.03 14.91
N ARG A 99 -13.94 10.38 16.20
CA ARG A 99 -15.07 11.09 16.81
C ARG A 99 -15.24 12.53 16.31
N GLU A 100 -14.21 13.08 15.66
CA GLU A 100 -14.24 14.42 15.08
C GLU A 100 -14.96 14.43 13.72
N LEU A 101 -15.09 13.27 13.06
CA LEU A 101 -15.84 13.15 11.81
C LEU A 101 -17.35 13.17 12.13
N PRO A 102 -18.13 14.06 11.48
CA PRO A 102 -19.59 14.08 11.63
C PRO A 102 -20.21 12.73 11.27
N ASN A 103 -21.29 12.37 11.97
CA ASN A 103 -22.00 11.14 11.66
C ASN A 103 -22.70 11.24 10.28
N PRO A 104 -22.94 10.11 9.59
CA PRO A 104 -23.53 10.12 8.24
C PRO A 104 -24.88 10.81 8.13
N ASP A 105 -25.68 10.80 9.20
CA ASP A 105 -27.00 11.41 9.34
C ASP A 105 -26.96 12.93 9.58
N GLU A 106 -25.79 13.49 9.94
CA GLU A 106 -25.58 14.93 10.10
C GLU A 106 -25.20 15.63 8.78
N LEU A 107 -24.88 14.85 7.75
CA LEU A 107 -24.43 15.33 6.44
C LEU A 107 -25.46 15.01 5.37
N ASN A 108 -25.71 15.94 4.44
CA ASN A 108 -26.54 15.67 3.28
C ASN A 108 -26.07 14.42 2.53
N THR A 109 -27.01 13.66 1.99
CA THR A 109 -26.67 12.56 1.07
C THR A 109 -26.06 13.11 -0.22
N GLY A 110 -25.38 12.26 -0.99
CA GLY A 110 -24.86 12.65 -2.30
C GLY A 110 -25.98 13.16 -3.21
N TYR A 111 -27.12 12.47 -3.25
CA TYR A 111 -28.26 12.85 -4.07
C TYR A 111 -28.91 14.16 -3.62
N GLU A 112 -29.14 14.34 -2.31
CA GLU A 112 -29.68 15.59 -1.78
C GLU A 112 -28.84 16.81 -2.19
N LEU A 113 -27.50 16.68 -2.13
CA LEU A 113 -26.63 17.78 -2.52
C LEU A 113 -26.72 18.08 -4.04
N VAL A 114 -26.92 17.06 -4.87
CA VAL A 114 -27.17 17.24 -6.31
C VAL A 114 -28.44 18.07 -6.53
N VAL A 115 -29.54 17.67 -5.88
CA VAL A 115 -30.85 18.34 -6.02
C VAL A 115 -30.82 19.77 -5.47
N LEU A 116 -30.22 19.97 -4.30
CA LEU A 116 -30.15 21.28 -3.64
C LEU A 116 -29.23 22.27 -4.37
N SER A 117 -28.15 21.79 -4.97
CA SER A 117 -27.16 22.67 -5.59
C SER A 117 -27.54 23.16 -6.98
N GLY A 118 -28.36 22.38 -7.71
CA GLY A 118 -28.65 22.65 -9.13
C GLY A 118 -27.40 22.69 -10.01
N ASN A 119 -26.29 22.05 -9.59
CA ASN A 119 -25.05 22.05 -10.34
C ASN A 119 -25.22 21.28 -11.65
N ALA A 120 -25.10 21.96 -12.80
CA ALA A 120 -25.38 21.37 -14.11
C ALA A 120 -24.62 20.05 -14.38
N ARG A 121 -23.38 19.91 -13.92
CA ARG A 121 -22.58 18.69 -14.11
C ARG A 121 -23.09 17.54 -13.23
N ALA A 122 -23.39 17.84 -11.98
CA ALA A 122 -23.89 16.85 -11.03
C ALA A 122 -25.32 16.41 -11.39
N THR A 123 -26.20 17.36 -11.75
CA THR A 123 -27.57 17.11 -12.21
C THR A 123 -27.58 16.27 -13.49
N ALA A 124 -26.71 16.56 -14.46
CA ALA A 124 -26.65 15.77 -15.69
C ALA A 124 -26.33 14.28 -15.44
N GLU A 125 -25.47 13.99 -14.46
CA GLU A 125 -25.04 12.63 -14.13
C GLU A 125 -26.03 11.90 -13.21
N TYR A 126 -26.50 12.59 -12.17
CA TYR A 126 -27.23 11.98 -11.05
C TYR A 126 -28.67 12.45 -10.88
N ASP A 127 -29.19 13.31 -11.75
CA ASP A 127 -30.58 13.80 -11.66
C ASP A 127 -31.22 13.93 -13.05
N THR A 128 -30.96 12.93 -13.90
CA THR A 128 -31.62 12.78 -15.21
C THR A 128 -32.32 11.43 -15.32
N LEU A 129 -33.52 11.44 -15.91
CA LEU A 129 -34.32 10.24 -16.20
C LEU A 129 -34.47 10.05 -17.71
N PRO A 130 -34.47 8.79 -18.22
CA PRO A 130 -34.61 8.54 -19.65
C PRO A 130 -36.01 8.93 -20.13
N THR A 131 -36.11 9.58 -21.28
CA THR A 131 -37.40 9.99 -21.85
C THR A 131 -37.85 9.08 -22.98
N ALA A 132 -39.15 9.13 -23.31
CA ALA A 132 -39.71 8.41 -24.45
C ALA A 132 -39.12 8.90 -25.79
N ALA A 133 -38.65 10.15 -25.87
CA ALA A 133 -38.00 10.67 -27.06
C ALA A 133 -36.63 10.01 -27.29
N ASP A 134 -35.90 9.72 -26.21
CA ASP A 134 -34.60 9.05 -26.27
C ASP A 134 -34.72 7.53 -26.46
N ASN A 135 -35.89 6.96 -26.15
CA ASN A 135 -36.14 5.52 -26.20
C ASN A 135 -37.46 5.20 -26.93
N PRO A 136 -37.54 5.46 -28.25
CA PRO A 136 -38.79 5.31 -29.01
C PRO A 136 -39.24 3.84 -29.15
N ASP A 137 -38.31 2.89 -29.00
CA ASP A 137 -38.56 1.45 -29.19
C ASP A 137 -39.08 0.75 -27.93
N LEU A 138 -39.07 1.42 -26.77
CA LEU A 138 -39.53 0.84 -25.51
C LEU A 138 -41.05 1.00 -25.33
N SER A 139 -41.68 -0.04 -24.78
CA SER A 139 -43.06 0.10 -24.32
C SER A 139 -43.15 1.07 -23.14
N ALA A 140 -44.34 1.63 -22.89
CA ALA A 140 -44.54 2.53 -21.74
C ALA A 140 -44.21 1.84 -20.39
N ALA A 141 -44.44 0.52 -20.30
CA ALA A 141 -44.12 -0.26 -19.11
C ALA A 141 -42.60 -0.43 -18.95
N ASP A 142 -41.89 -0.75 -20.04
CA ASP A 142 -40.43 -0.92 -20.01
C ASP A 142 -39.71 0.40 -19.75
N LEU A 143 -40.23 1.51 -20.29
CA LEU A 143 -39.71 2.85 -20.01
C LEU A 143 -39.88 3.21 -18.53
N ALA A 144 -41.04 2.92 -17.93
CA ALA A 144 -41.27 3.15 -16.51
C ALA A 144 -40.32 2.32 -15.62
N ALA A 145 -40.07 1.06 -15.99
CA ALA A 145 -39.10 0.21 -15.30
C ALA A 145 -37.66 0.78 -15.41
N LEU A 146 -37.26 1.25 -16.60
CA LEU A 146 -35.97 1.88 -16.82
C LEU A 146 -35.81 3.19 -16.04
N GLN A 147 -36.88 4.00 -15.98
CA GLN A 147 -36.90 5.22 -15.17
C GLN A 147 -36.77 4.90 -13.68
N ALA A 148 -37.44 3.87 -13.18
CA ALA A 148 -37.32 3.43 -11.80
C ALA A 148 -35.89 2.94 -11.46
N ASP A 149 -35.26 2.11 -12.31
CA ASP A 149 -33.86 1.70 -12.12
C ASP A 149 -32.92 2.91 -12.10
N ARG A 150 -33.14 3.86 -13.02
CA ARG A 150 -32.34 5.08 -13.10
C ARG A 150 -32.53 5.95 -11.85
N GLN A 151 -33.75 6.07 -11.33
CA GLN A 151 -34.02 6.80 -10.09
C GLN A 151 -33.29 6.18 -8.90
N VAL A 152 -33.33 4.85 -8.75
CA VAL A 152 -32.60 4.15 -7.68
C VAL A 152 -31.09 4.40 -7.75
N ARG A 153 -30.51 4.41 -8.96
CA ARG A 153 -29.08 4.75 -9.13
C ARG A 153 -28.80 6.19 -8.69
N ASN A 154 -29.65 7.12 -9.09
CA ASN A 154 -29.51 8.54 -8.77
C ASN A 154 -29.58 8.77 -7.25
N GLU A 155 -30.59 8.22 -6.59
CA GLU A 155 -30.80 8.34 -5.14
C GLU A 155 -29.72 7.65 -4.32
N SER A 156 -29.14 6.56 -4.85
CA SER A 156 -28.13 5.78 -4.14
C SER A 156 -26.69 6.26 -4.36
N VAL A 157 -26.48 7.42 -5.01
CA VAL A 157 -25.15 8.00 -5.21
C VAL A 157 -24.48 8.34 -3.89
N THR A 158 -23.21 7.96 -3.74
CA THR A 158 -22.44 8.26 -2.53
C THR A 158 -21.76 9.63 -2.62
N ARG A 159 -21.34 10.19 -1.48
CA ARG A 159 -20.61 11.46 -1.45
C ARG A 159 -19.26 11.30 -2.15
N SER A 160 -18.59 10.16 -1.95
CA SER A 160 -17.35 9.82 -2.64
C SER A 160 -17.51 9.72 -4.17
N GLU A 161 -18.66 9.23 -4.66
CA GLU A 161 -18.97 9.23 -6.09
C GLU A 161 -19.21 10.65 -6.62
N LEU A 162 -19.99 11.45 -5.87
CA LEU A 162 -20.23 12.85 -6.20
C LEU A 162 -18.94 13.67 -6.24
N ALA A 163 -18.01 13.44 -5.30
CA ALA A 163 -16.70 14.09 -5.27
C ALA A 163 -15.82 13.74 -6.49
N THR A 164 -16.04 12.58 -7.13
CA THR A 164 -15.35 12.24 -8.39
C THR A 164 -15.92 13.03 -9.56
N VAL A 165 -17.23 13.24 -9.60
CA VAL A 165 -17.92 13.91 -10.71
C VAL A 165 -17.82 15.43 -10.58
N SER A 166 -18.06 15.97 -9.39
CA SER A 166 -18.09 17.41 -9.12
C SER A 166 -17.37 17.75 -7.80
N PRO A 167 -16.01 17.72 -7.79
CA PRO A 167 -15.24 18.04 -6.59
C PRO A 167 -15.55 19.44 -6.04
N GLY A 168 -15.66 20.45 -6.92
CA GLY A 168 -15.97 21.81 -6.51
C GLY A 168 -17.33 21.97 -5.84
N LEU A 169 -18.30 21.08 -6.10
CA LEU A 169 -19.57 21.05 -5.39
C LEU A 169 -19.40 20.52 -3.96
N THR A 170 -18.64 19.44 -3.78
CA THR A 170 -18.37 18.88 -2.46
C THR A 170 -17.51 19.81 -1.60
N ASP A 171 -16.56 20.52 -2.22
CA ASP A 171 -15.74 21.52 -1.54
C ASP A 171 -16.58 22.74 -1.13
N ALA A 172 -17.50 23.20 -2.00
CA ALA A 172 -18.44 24.27 -1.66
C ALA A 172 -19.41 23.87 -0.52
N ALA A 173 -19.66 22.57 -0.34
CA ALA A 173 -20.42 22.02 0.78
C ALA A 173 -19.56 21.85 2.06
N GLY A 174 -18.27 22.18 2.02
CA GLY A 174 -17.33 22.06 3.15
C GLY A 174 -16.88 20.62 3.42
N TRP A 175 -17.04 19.69 2.48
CA TRP A 175 -16.64 18.29 2.64
C TRP A 175 -15.13 18.06 2.39
N ASP A 176 -14.42 19.12 2.00
CA ASP A 176 -12.96 19.18 1.93
C ASP A 176 -12.31 19.32 3.32
N ASP A 177 -13.05 19.82 4.32
CA ASP A 177 -12.60 19.92 5.71
C ASP A 177 -13.73 19.74 6.74
N LEU A 178 -14.04 18.48 7.04
CA LEU A 178 -14.94 18.05 8.10
C LEU A 178 -14.15 17.85 9.41
N ASN A 179 -13.80 18.95 10.08
CA ASN A 179 -12.97 18.94 11.30
C ASN A 179 -11.61 18.24 11.11
N GLY A 180 -10.93 18.52 10.00
CA GLY A 180 -9.66 17.90 9.63
C GLY A 180 -9.80 16.57 8.87
N TRP A 181 -11.03 16.10 8.63
CA TRP A 181 -11.31 14.98 7.75
C TRP A 181 -11.69 15.47 6.36
N ARG A 182 -11.11 14.86 5.34
CA ARG A 182 -11.46 15.13 3.95
C ARG A 182 -12.18 13.95 3.35
N LEU A 183 -13.25 14.22 2.61
CA LEU A 183 -13.86 13.23 1.73
C LEU A 183 -12.87 12.78 0.64
N LEU A 184 -12.82 11.48 0.38
CA LEU A 184 -12.05 10.89 -0.71
C LEU A 184 -12.97 10.62 -1.90
N PRO A 185 -12.62 11.08 -3.11
CA PRO A 185 -13.30 10.62 -4.31
C PRO A 185 -13.02 9.12 -4.51
N THR A 186 -13.93 8.40 -5.17
CA THR A 186 -13.77 6.96 -5.47
C THR A 186 -12.46 6.64 -6.19
N THR A 187 -11.93 7.57 -6.97
CA THR A 187 -10.61 7.46 -7.64
C THR A 187 -9.42 7.36 -6.68
N GLN A 188 -9.56 7.82 -5.44
CA GLN A 188 -8.51 7.81 -4.41
C GLN A 188 -8.81 6.86 -3.25
N ALA A 189 -10.07 6.44 -3.11
CA ALA A 189 -10.55 5.61 -2.00
C ALA A 189 -10.32 4.10 -2.20
N GLY A 190 -10.03 3.64 -3.42
CA GLY A 190 -10.03 2.20 -3.76
C GLY A 190 -9.15 1.31 -2.87
N ASP A 191 -7.96 1.77 -2.49
CA ASP A 191 -7.04 0.99 -1.64
C ASP A 191 -7.56 0.82 -0.21
N SER A 192 -8.11 1.89 0.39
CA SER A 192 -8.70 1.82 1.75
C SER A 192 -10.02 1.07 1.74
N GLN A 193 -10.85 1.24 0.69
CA GLN A 193 -12.10 0.50 0.53
C GLN A 193 -11.87 -1.00 0.38
N ALA A 194 -10.87 -1.40 -0.39
CA ALA A 194 -10.49 -2.81 -0.54
C ALA A 194 -10.08 -3.41 0.81
N GLN A 195 -9.23 -2.72 1.59
CA GLN A 195 -8.85 -3.21 2.91
C GLN A 195 -10.05 -3.29 3.86
N ALA A 196 -10.90 -2.25 3.91
CA ALA A 196 -12.08 -2.24 4.76
C ALA A 196 -13.04 -3.40 4.44
N SER A 197 -13.25 -3.69 3.16
CA SER A 197 -14.08 -4.82 2.72
C SER A 197 -13.50 -6.17 3.18
N ALA A 198 -12.17 -6.34 3.09
CA ALA A 198 -11.52 -7.55 3.55
C ALA A 198 -11.61 -7.71 5.08
N ASP A 199 -11.43 -6.62 5.81
CA ASP A 199 -11.45 -6.63 7.28
C ASP A 199 -12.85 -6.92 7.83
N ILE A 200 -13.91 -6.39 7.20
CA ILE A 200 -15.28 -6.73 7.61
C ILE A 200 -15.62 -8.19 7.34
N LEU A 201 -15.25 -8.71 6.17
CA LEU A 201 -15.49 -10.12 5.84
C LEU A 201 -14.71 -11.07 6.75
N ALA A 202 -13.64 -10.59 7.40
CA ALA A 202 -12.91 -11.34 8.41
C ALA A 202 -13.58 -11.31 9.80
N HIS A 203 -14.61 -10.48 10.01
CA HIS A 203 -15.36 -10.32 11.27
C HIS A 203 -16.82 -10.81 11.10
N PRO A 204 -17.07 -12.13 11.12
CA PRO A 204 -18.39 -12.71 10.90
C PRO A 204 -19.43 -12.34 11.98
N ASP A 205 -18.97 -11.85 13.13
CA ASP A 205 -19.82 -11.30 14.20
C ASP A 205 -20.59 -10.05 13.80
N LEU A 206 -20.13 -9.32 12.78
CA LEU A 206 -20.84 -8.18 12.19
C LEU A 206 -21.97 -8.61 11.22
N GLY A 207 -22.08 -9.90 10.90
CA GLY A 207 -23.17 -10.44 10.07
C GLY A 207 -23.00 -10.28 8.55
N PHE A 208 -21.81 -9.86 8.08
CA PHE A 208 -21.47 -9.80 6.66
C PHE A 208 -20.74 -11.08 6.24
N VAL A 209 -21.29 -11.81 5.27
CA VAL A 209 -20.74 -13.07 4.75
C VAL A 209 -20.09 -12.85 3.39
N SER A 210 -20.65 -11.93 2.60
CA SER A 210 -20.20 -11.66 1.24
C SER A 210 -20.14 -10.16 0.95
N SER A 211 -19.37 -9.79 -0.08
CA SER A 211 -19.33 -8.41 -0.58
C SER A 211 -20.65 -7.94 -1.20
N ALA A 212 -21.63 -8.82 -1.39
CA ALA A 212 -22.98 -8.46 -1.85
C ALA A 212 -23.89 -8.00 -0.69
N ASP A 213 -23.52 -8.31 0.56
CA ASP A 213 -24.35 -8.05 1.74
C ASP A 213 -24.27 -6.58 2.19
N PHE A 214 -23.32 -5.82 1.66
CA PHE A 214 -23.10 -4.42 2.01
C PHE A 214 -22.74 -3.56 0.80
N LYS A 215 -23.03 -2.27 0.92
CA LYS A 215 -22.63 -1.24 -0.02
C LYS A 215 -21.60 -0.34 0.65
N LEU A 216 -20.49 -0.09 -0.04
CA LEU A 216 -19.53 0.93 0.36
C LEU A 216 -20.15 2.31 0.10
N LEU A 217 -20.19 3.14 1.15
CA LEU A 217 -20.73 4.50 1.07
C LEU A 217 -19.59 5.46 0.72
N ASP A 218 -18.91 5.96 1.75
CA ASP A 218 -17.95 7.04 1.64
C ASP A 218 -16.62 6.66 2.29
N ALA A 219 -15.55 7.23 1.77
CA ALA A 219 -14.24 7.12 2.38
C ALA A 219 -13.73 8.51 2.76
N TYR A 220 -13.20 8.64 3.96
CA TYR A 220 -12.61 9.86 4.49
C TYR A 220 -11.14 9.62 4.82
N THR A 221 -10.34 10.67 4.81
CA THR A 221 -8.94 10.61 5.26
C THR A 221 -8.58 11.83 6.09
N THR A 222 -7.70 11.64 7.06
CA THR A 222 -7.12 12.72 7.84
C THR A 222 -5.63 12.47 8.09
N GLY A 223 -4.89 13.55 8.30
CA GLY A 223 -3.45 13.51 8.54
C GLY A 223 -2.65 13.18 7.28
N GLY A 224 -1.51 12.49 7.46
CA GLY A 224 -0.56 12.26 6.37
C GLY A 224 0.21 13.52 5.96
N LYS A 225 1.02 13.40 4.89
CA LYS A 225 1.83 14.52 4.40
C LYS A 225 0.92 15.59 3.81
N PRO A 226 1.17 16.89 4.07
CA PRO A 226 0.43 17.97 3.43
C PRO A 226 0.42 17.77 1.92
N ARG A 227 -0.71 18.00 1.29
CA ARG A 227 -0.83 17.98 -0.18
C ARG A 227 -0.68 19.39 -0.72
N LEU A 228 -0.35 19.46 -2.00
CA LEU A 228 -0.48 20.70 -2.73
C LEU A 228 -1.97 20.94 -3.03
N GLY A 229 -2.42 22.19 -2.90
CA GLY A 229 -3.74 22.60 -3.40
C GLY A 229 -3.83 22.46 -4.91
N GLU A 230 -5.05 22.45 -5.44
CA GLU A 230 -5.29 22.26 -6.89
C GLU A 230 -4.66 23.38 -7.74
N ASP A 231 -4.72 24.63 -7.26
CA ASP A 231 -4.17 25.82 -7.94
C ASP A 231 -2.81 26.28 -7.38
N ALA A 232 -1.92 25.33 -7.07
CA ALA A 232 -0.63 25.64 -6.47
C ALA A 232 0.35 26.31 -7.45
N SER A 233 0.90 27.46 -7.03
CA SER A 233 1.91 28.20 -7.79
C SER A 233 3.24 27.45 -7.86
N ARG A 234 4.16 27.92 -8.72
CA ARG A 234 5.52 27.35 -8.81
C ARG A 234 6.28 27.46 -7.49
N ILE A 235 6.05 28.53 -6.73
CA ILE A 235 6.70 28.75 -5.43
C ILE A 235 6.14 27.76 -4.40
N ASP A 236 4.84 27.50 -4.42
CA ASP A 236 4.22 26.52 -3.52
C ASP A 236 4.75 25.10 -3.77
N ARG A 237 4.95 24.73 -5.04
CA ARG A 237 5.56 23.45 -5.42
C ARG A 237 6.97 23.29 -4.85
N ILE A 238 7.81 24.33 -4.98
CA ILE A 238 9.19 24.31 -4.53
C ILE A 238 9.24 24.27 -2.99
N THR A 239 8.48 25.13 -2.33
CA THR A 239 8.44 25.19 -0.86
C THR A 239 7.92 23.89 -0.26
N HIS A 240 6.88 23.30 -0.86
CA HIS A 240 6.34 22.00 -0.45
C HIS A 240 7.35 20.86 -0.62
N TRP A 241 8.08 20.83 -1.74
CA TRP A 241 9.14 19.85 -1.94
C TRP A 241 10.23 19.96 -0.87
N ILE A 242 10.70 21.18 -0.56
CA ILE A 242 11.70 21.41 0.48
C ILE A 242 11.16 20.98 1.85
N ALA A 243 9.97 21.45 2.23
CA ALA A 243 9.36 21.18 3.53
C ALA A 243 9.11 19.68 3.74
N ASN A 244 8.67 18.96 2.71
CA ASN A 244 8.45 17.52 2.80
C ASN A 244 9.75 16.72 2.79
N SER A 245 10.80 17.20 2.11
CA SER A 245 12.12 16.56 2.13
C SER A 245 12.82 16.72 3.48
N ALA A 246 12.61 17.84 4.16
CA ALA A 246 13.13 18.10 5.50
C ALA A 246 12.40 17.33 6.61
N ARG A 247 11.23 16.73 6.30
CA ARG A 247 10.42 16.02 7.29
C ARG A 247 10.93 14.59 7.49
N ILE A 248 11.72 14.40 8.56
CA ILE A 248 12.33 13.11 8.92
C ILE A 248 11.27 12.09 9.37
N THR A 249 10.26 12.54 10.13
CA THR A 249 9.18 11.68 10.62
C THR A 249 7.97 11.69 9.69
N HIS A 250 7.31 10.55 9.59
CA HIS A 250 6.12 10.43 8.76
C HIS A 250 4.88 10.76 9.60
N PRO A 251 4.07 11.76 9.21
CA PRO A 251 2.81 12.03 9.89
C PRO A 251 1.85 10.87 9.68
N THR A 252 1.20 10.42 10.76
CA THR A 252 0.20 9.36 10.72
C THR A 252 -0.98 9.77 9.84
N ARG A 253 -1.42 8.85 8.99
CA ARG A 253 -2.59 9.04 8.14
C ARG A 253 -3.67 8.05 8.56
N TYR A 254 -4.87 8.54 8.76
CA TYR A 254 -6.04 7.71 9.03
C TYR A 254 -6.99 7.72 7.83
N SER A 255 -7.78 6.67 7.71
CA SER A 255 -8.89 6.60 6.78
C SER A 255 -10.08 5.96 7.49
N VAL A 256 -11.27 6.49 7.22
CA VAL A 256 -12.53 5.89 7.64
C VAL A 256 -13.25 5.48 6.37
N VAL A 257 -13.69 4.24 6.30
CA VAL A 257 -14.54 3.77 5.21
C VAL A 257 -15.87 3.37 5.80
N GLN A 258 -16.93 4.02 5.33
CA GLN A 258 -18.29 3.78 5.73
C GLN A 258 -18.94 2.80 4.77
N LEU A 259 -19.75 1.91 5.33
CA LEU A 259 -20.57 0.96 4.60
C LEU A 259 -21.82 0.64 5.39
N GLN A 260 -22.81 0.14 4.68
CA GLN A 260 -24.10 -0.19 5.26
C GLN A 260 -24.64 -1.44 4.60
N ARG A 261 -25.47 -2.16 5.34
CA ARG A 261 -26.08 -3.40 4.86
C ARG A 261 -27.01 -3.12 3.69
N VAL A 262 -27.10 -4.07 2.78
CA VAL A 262 -27.96 -4.02 1.60
C VAL A 262 -29.15 -4.93 1.82
N LEU A 263 -30.33 -4.51 1.37
CA LEU A 263 -31.53 -5.34 1.36
C LEU A 263 -31.31 -6.58 0.50
N ASP A 264 -31.76 -7.74 0.96
CA ASP A 264 -31.69 -8.98 0.17
C ASP A 264 -32.60 -8.87 -1.06
N GLN A 265 -32.01 -8.96 -2.24
CA GLN A 265 -32.70 -8.82 -3.52
C GLN A 265 -32.54 -10.12 -4.32
N PRO A 266 -33.65 -10.77 -4.74
CA PRO A 266 -33.56 -12.03 -5.47
C PRO A 266 -32.87 -11.82 -6.82
N THR A 267 -31.73 -12.47 -7.01
CA THR A 267 -31.04 -12.48 -8.30
C THR A 267 -31.66 -13.53 -9.22
N ILE A 268 -32.32 -13.11 -10.29
CA ILE A 268 -32.88 -14.02 -11.30
C ILE A 268 -31.78 -14.38 -12.31
N ALA A 269 -31.57 -15.68 -12.54
CA ALA A 269 -30.57 -16.14 -13.50
C ALA A 269 -30.92 -15.71 -14.93
N GLY A 270 -30.01 -14.99 -15.58
CA GLY A 270 -30.17 -14.47 -16.94
C GLY A 270 -30.53 -12.99 -17.02
N GLU A 271 -30.89 -12.36 -15.90
CA GLU A 271 -31.06 -10.91 -15.80
C GLU A 271 -29.80 -10.26 -15.21
N ALA A 272 -29.64 -8.95 -15.43
CA ALA A 272 -28.59 -8.20 -14.77
C ALA A 272 -28.86 -8.20 -13.25
N PRO A 273 -27.85 -8.44 -12.40
CA PRO A 273 -28.01 -8.34 -10.96
C PRO A 273 -28.62 -6.98 -10.59
N PRO A 274 -29.64 -6.95 -9.72
CA PRO A 274 -30.27 -5.70 -9.34
C PRO A 274 -29.27 -4.86 -8.54
N ARG A 275 -29.44 -3.54 -8.58
CA ARG A 275 -28.53 -2.61 -7.91
C ARG A 275 -28.63 -2.77 -6.40
N PRO A 276 -27.52 -2.76 -5.65
CA PRO A 276 -27.55 -2.77 -4.19
C PRO A 276 -28.30 -1.55 -3.64
N ILE A 277 -29.42 -1.80 -2.94
CA ILE A 277 -30.20 -0.79 -2.21
C ILE A 277 -29.88 -0.96 -0.73
N VAL A 278 -29.48 0.13 -0.11
CA VAL A 278 -29.08 0.18 1.29
C VAL A 278 -30.29 -0.01 2.20
N ASP A 279 -30.13 -0.77 3.29
CA ASP A 279 -31.13 -0.87 4.35
C ASP A 279 -30.96 0.29 5.34
N GLU A 280 -31.85 1.28 5.27
CA GLU A 280 -31.84 2.47 6.13
C GLU A 280 -32.08 2.14 7.62
N ALA A 281 -32.65 0.98 7.94
CA ALA A 281 -32.89 0.58 9.33
C ALA A 281 -31.63 0.04 10.02
N GLU A 282 -30.64 -0.41 9.24
CA GLU A 282 -29.38 -0.94 9.75
C GLU A 282 -28.36 0.20 9.91
N PRO A 283 -27.57 0.22 11.00
CA PRO A 283 -26.61 1.28 11.26
C PRO A 283 -25.45 1.27 10.24
N VAL A 284 -24.88 2.45 9.99
CA VAL A 284 -23.65 2.59 9.19
C VAL A 284 -22.47 2.02 9.99
N VAL A 285 -21.71 1.13 9.35
CA VAL A 285 -20.47 0.57 9.89
C VAL A 285 -19.30 1.38 9.36
N SER A 286 -18.48 1.88 10.27
CA SER A 286 -17.29 2.69 9.98
C SER A 286 -16.03 1.90 10.31
N VAL A 287 -15.29 1.49 9.28
CA VAL A 287 -13.98 0.84 9.44
C VAL A 287 -12.91 1.92 9.51
N ILE A 288 -12.28 2.05 10.67
CA ILE A 288 -11.28 3.07 10.96
C ILE A 288 -9.91 2.42 10.86
N MET A 289 -9.10 2.93 9.93
CA MET A 289 -7.78 2.39 9.62
C MET A 289 -6.68 3.44 9.81
N VAL A 290 -5.50 2.98 10.19
CA VAL A 290 -4.26 3.75 10.15
C VAL A 290 -3.39 3.25 8.99
N ARG A 291 -2.71 4.17 8.30
CA ARG A 291 -1.74 3.81 7.27
C ARG A 291 -0.42 3.41 7.93
N ASP A 292 -0.12 2.12 7.93
CA ASP A 292 1.22 1.64 8.20
C ASP A 292 2.08 1.86 6.94
N LEU A 293 3.25 2.48 7.13
CA LEU A 293 4.22 2.71 6.05
C LEU A 293 5.19 1.54 5.88
N GLY A 294 5.14 0.58 6.80
CA GLY A 294 5.99 -0.58 6.81
C GLY A 294 7.47 -0.22 7.01
N SER A 295 8.33 -1.20 6.75
CA SER A 295 9.76 -1.12 6.98
C SER A 295 10.59 -1.56 5.76
N VAL A 296 10.03 -1.42 4.56
CA VAL A 296 10.60 -1.86 3.26
C VAL A 296 12.13 -1.65 3.18
N ARG A 297 12.59 -0.46 3.60
CA ARG A 297 14.00 -0.04 3.48
C ARG A 297 14.86 -0.32 4.70
N LEU A 298 14.29 -0.68 5.84
CA LEU A 298 15.03 -0.85 7.10
C LEU A 298 15.99 -2.04 7.04
N ARG A 299 15.47 -3.23 6.67
CA ARG A 299 16.29 -4.45 6.59
C ARG A 299 17.46 -4.32 5.60
N PRO A 300 17.28 -3.82 4.36
CA PRO A 300 18.41 -3.58 3.46
C PRO A 300 19.43 -2.57 4.00
N ALA A 301 18.97 -1.52 4.71
CA ALA A 301 19.86 -0.55 5.32
C ALA A 301 20.73 -1.19 6.42
N LEU A 302 20.16 -2.08 7.24
CA LEU A 302 20.93 -2.81 8.26
C LEU A 302 21.99 -3.70 7.63
N VAL A 303 21.68 -4.40 6.53
CA VAL A 303 22.67 -5.20 5.79
C VAL A 303 23.76 -4.32 5.19
N MET A 304 23.41 -3.13 4.67
CA MET A 304 24.38 -2.16 4.16
C MET A 304 25.35 -1.70 5.24
N VAL A 305 24.83 -1.30 6.42
CA VAL A 305 25.66 -0.83 7.54
C VAL A 305 26.54 -1.97 8.07
N GLY A 306 25.96 -3.15 8.29
CA GLY A 306 26.70 -4.33 8.73
C GLY A 306 27.82 -4.71 7.76
N SER A 307 27.52 -4.75 6.46
CA SER A 307 28.49 -5.11 5.42
C SER A 307 29.61 -4.07 5.29
N LEU A 308 29.28 -2.77 5.41
CA LEU A 308 30.26 -1.69 5.40
C LEU A 308 31.23 -1.81 6.58
N MET A 309 30.72 -2.05 7.79
CA MET A 309 31.56 -2.20 8.98
C MET A 309 32.54 -3.36 8.85
N VAL A 310 32.07 -4.53 8.41
CA VAL A 310 32.92 -5.71 8.21
C VAL A 310 33.94 -5.48 7.09
N PHE A 311 33.51 -4.88 5.97
CA PHE A 311 34.41 -4.51 4.88
C PHE A 311 35.56 -3.62 5.35
N LEU A 312 35.25 -2.54 6.08
CA LEU A 312 36.25 -1.62 6.61
C LEU A 312 37.19 -2.29 7.61
N ALA A 313 36.68 -3.18 8.46
CA ALA A 313 37.52 -3.95 9.39
C ALA A 313 38.51 -4.86 8.65
N LEU A 314 38.06 -5.56 7.59
CA LEU A 314 38.91 -6.43 6.78
C LEU A 314 39.94 -5.63 5.97
N CYS A 315 39.56 -4.50 5.39
CA CYS A 315 40.48 -3.59 4.72
C CYS A 315 41.54 -3.04 5.69
N TYR A 316 41.13 -2.71 6.93
CA TYR A 316 42.05 -2.26 7.95
C TYR A 316 43.06 -3.36 8.32
N TRP A 317 42.62 -4.60 8.51
CA TRP A 317 43.53 -5.72 8.78
C TRP A 317 44.50 -6.00 7.63
N LEU A 318 44.05 -5.92 6.38
CA LEU A 318 44.93 -6.02 5.21
C LEU A 318 45.98 -4.89 5.21
N HIS A 319 45.56 -3.66 5.51
CA HIS A 319 46.46 -2.51 5.57
C HIS A 319 47.52 -2.63 6.67
N VAL A 320 47.14 -3.07 7.86
CA VAL A 320 48.09 -3.32 8.96
C VAL A 320 49.10 -4.38 8.57
N ARG A 321 48.64 -5.49 7.99
CA ARG A 321 49.51 -6.55 7.50
C ARG A 321 50.47 -6.05 6.42
N ASP A 322 50.00 -5.29 5.44
CA ASP A 322 50.88 -4.77 4.38
C ASP A 322 51.97 -3.86 4.95
N LYS A 323 51.68 -3.10 6.00
CA LYS A 323 52.70 -2.33 6.74
C LYS A 323 53.74 -3.21 7.41
N GLU A 324 53.32 -4.30 8.05
CA GLU A 324 54.23 -5.25 8.68
C GLU A 324 55.12 -5.96 7.65
N ASP A 325 54.55 -6.35 6.50
CA ASP A 325 55.29 -6.96 5.40
C ASP A 325 56.33 -5.99 4.80
N MET A 326 55.97 -4.71 4.63
CA MET A 326 56.91 -3.67 4.21
C MET A 326 58.02 -3.42 5.24
N ALA A 327 57.70 -3.42 6.54
CA ALA A 327 58.70 -3.24 7.60
C ALA A 327 59.72 -4.38 7.61
N ARG A 328 59.25 -5.64 7.56
CA ARG A 328 60.12 -6.82 7.48
C ARG A 328 61.02 -6.79 6.25
N ARG A 329 60.49 -6.40 5.07
CA ARG A 329 61.30 -6.27 3.85
C ARG A 329 62.44 -5.26 4.03
N LYS A 330 62.17 -4.11 4.65
CA LYS A 330 63.21 -3.12 4.96
C LYS A 330 64.28 -3.68 5.89
N GLU A 331 63.89 -4.41 6.94
CA GLU A 331 64.85 -5.07 7.85
C GLU A 331 65.74 -6.08 7.11
N PHE A 332 65.15 -6.89 6.22
CA PHE A 332 65.91 -7.83 5.39
C PHE A 332 66.87 -7.15 4.41
N GLU A 333 66.45 -6.05 3.78
CA GLU A 333 67.31 -5.28 2.88
C GLU A 333 68.49 -4.64 3.63
N VAL A 334 68.23 -4.10 4.84
CA VAL A 334 69.28 -3.55 5.71
C VAL A 334 70.24 -4.64 6.20
N ALA A 335 69.76 -5.83 6.54
CA ALA A 335 70.61 -6.94 6.98
C ALA A 335 71.45 -7.56 5.85
N ARG A 336 71.10 -7.30 4.59
CA ARG A 336 71.83 -7.78 3.40
C ARG A 336 72.89 -6.80 2.91
N ALA A 337 72.77 -5.52 3.24
CA ALA A 337 73.72 -4.46 2.91
C ALA A 337 74.91 -4.46 3.88
#